data_AF-A0A2K2HE14-F1
#
_entry.id   AF-A0A2K2HE14-F1
#
_cell.length_a   1.000
_cell.length_b   1.000
_cell.length_c   1.000
_cell.angle_alpha   90.00
_cell.angle_beta   90.00
_cell.angle_gamma   90.00
#
_symmetry.space_group_name_H-M   'P 1'
#
loop_
_entity.id
_entity.type
_entity.pdbx_description
1 polymer ?
#
loop_
_entity_poly.entity_id
_entity_poly.type
_entity_poly.pdbx_seq_one_letter_code
_entity_poly.pdbx_strand_id
1 'polypeptide(L)'
;MSRSAKTSSERQIETLMQQLPPDSPRYRALASARDFKSSWVSLGEQLQSVRKRQLYSEWGYDSFDDYCRLEIHIKRLTALKLTNAYRFLEKREPELLKEPTDSGTIPDYRAIDLLRQAGEEAGFGEDDYRQLREAVIEQGRSLPTVQRQFNQVARAAEPAAATTRRSLQSALAAIRRLQNALQTLPQHAESCRDPLNELARQIELELASGADEEKEKTGQTD
;
A
#
# COMPACT_ATOMS: atom_id res chain seq x y z
N MET A 1 13.78 1.05 -35.21
CA MET A 1 13.11 -0.13 -34.62
C MET A 1 14.03 -0.74 -33.58
N SER A 2 13.75 -0.56 -32.30
CA SER A 2 14.43 -1.29 -31.23
C SER A 2 13.44 -1.46 -30.07
N ARG A 3 13.13 -2.72 -29.75
CA ARG A 3 12.13 -3.18 -28.78
C ARG A 3 12.74 -3.11 -27.37
N SER A 4 12.02 -2.56 -26.39
CA SER A 4 12.37 -2.68 -24.96
C SER A 4 11.39 -3.58 -24.21
N ALA A 5 11.87 -4.12 -23.09
CA ALA A 5 11.68 -5.53 -22.76
C ALA A 5 10.51 -5.80 -21.80
N LYS A 6 9.58 -6.64 -22.27
CA LYS A 6 8.42 -7.25 -21.58
C LYS A 6 8.74 -7.72 -20.15
N THR A 7 7.80 -7.69 -19.20
CA THR A 7 8.04 -8.31 -17.87
C THR A 7 8.10 -9.84 -17.99
N SER A 8 8.73 -10.53 -17.03
CA SER A 8 8.84 -12.01 -17.06
C SER A 8 7.46 -12.69 -17.15
N SER A 9 6.48 -12.18 -16.40
CA SER A 9 5.12 -12.72 -16.37
C SER A 9 4.32 -12.41 -17.64
N GLU A 10 4.51 -11.25 -18.27
CA GLU A 10 3.91 -10.95 -19.58
C GLU A 10 4.55 -11.75 -20.71
N ARG A 11 5.89 -11.93 -20.69
CA ARG A 11 6.55 -12.85 -21.63
C ARG A 11 5.94 -14.23 -21.50
N GLN A 12 5.73 -14.70 -20.28
CA GLN A 12 5.16 -16.02 -20.01
C GLN A 12 3.69 -16.13 -20.50
N ILE A 13 2.86 -15.11 -20.26
CA ILE A 13 1.48 -15.05 -20.76
C ILE A 13 1.45 -15.01 -22.30
N GLU A 14 2.30 -14.20 -22.93
CA GLU A 14 2.37 -14.10 -24.40
C GLU A 14 2.95 -15.35 -25.05
N THR A 15 3.96 -15.98 -24.46
CA THR A 15 4.50 -17.28 -24.92
C THR A 15 3.41 -18.35 -24.85
N LEU A 16 2.60 -18.35 -23.81
CA LEU A 16 1.45 -19.25 -23.70
C LEU A 16 0.36 -18.92 -24.75
N MET A 17 0.09 -17.64 -25.03
CA MET A 17 -0.88 -17.21 -26.04
C MET A 17 -0.46 -17.58 -27.48
N GLN A 18 0.83 -17.54 -27.81
CA GLN A 18 1.35 -17.92 -29.14
C GLN A 18 1.12 -19.38 -29.50
N GLN A 19 0.95 -20.25 -28.50
CA GLN A 19 0.72 -21.68 -28.67
C GLN A 19 -0.76 -22.04 -28.70
N LEU A 20 -1.64 -21.03 -28.61
CA LEU A 20 -3.08 -21.22 -28.52
C LEU A 20 -3.78 -20.64 -29.75
N PRO A 21 -4.83 -21.30 -30.27
CA PRO A 21 -5.67 -20.72 -31.30
C PRO A 21 -6.28 -19.39 -30.81
N PRO A 22 -6.28 -18.31 -31.60
CA PRO A 22 -6.85 -17.01 -31.21
C PRO A 22 -8.32 -17.09 -30.76
N ASP A 23 -9.08 -17.99 -31.39
CA ASP A 23 -10.49 -18.21 -31.07
C ASP A 23 -10.71 -19.12 -29.86
N SER A 24 -9.64 -19.67 -29.28
CA SER A 24 -9.76 -20.56 -28.13
C SER A 24 -10.20 -19.79 -26.87
N PRO A 25 -11.04 -20.39 -26.01
CA PRO A 25 -11.42 -19.79 -24.73
C PRO A 25 -10.20 -19.47 -23.84
N ARG A 26 -9.13 -20.27 -23.96
CA ARG A 26 -7.88 -20.09 -23.22
C ARG A 26 -7.09 -18.87 -23.70
N TYR A 27 -7.05 -18.62 -25.01
CA TYR A 27 -6.45 -17.41 -25.57
C TYR A 27 -7.23 -16.16 -25.10
N ARG A 28 -8.57 -16.21 -25.16
CA ARG A 28 -9.44 -15.12 -24.70
C ARG A 28 -9.26 -14.80 -23.23
N ALA A 29 -9.13 -15.81 -22.36
CA ALA A 29 -8.88 -15.60 -20.93
C ALA A 29 -7.51 -14.93 -20.66
N LEU A 30 -6.46 -15.31 -21.40
CA LEU A 30 -5.14 -14.71 -21.29
C LEU A 30 -5.09 -13.28 -21.87
N ALA A 31 -5.84 -13.02 -22.94
CA ALA A 31 -6.04 -11.67 -23.50
C ALA A 31 -6.75 -10.76 -22.48
N SER A 32 -7.86 -11.21 -21.89
CA SER A 32 -8.56 -10.46 -20.83
C SER A 32 -7.67 -10.21 -19.61
N ALA A 33 -6.80 -11.15 -19.24
CA ALA A 33 -5.85 -10.98 -18.13
C ALA A 33 -4.74 -9.96 -18.43
N ARG A 34 -4.34 -9.84 -19.70
CA ARG A 34 -3.43 -8.79 -20.18
C ARG A 34 -4.12 -7.42 -20.19
N ASP A 35 -5.35 -7.37 -20.71
CA ASP A 35 -6.12 -6.14 -20.91
C ASP A 35 -6.74 -5.61 -19.60
N PHE A 36 -6.91 -6.44 -18.57
CA PHE A 36 -7.37 -6.02 -17.23
C PHE A 36 -6.45 -4.97 -16.56
N LYS A 37 -5.18 -4.86 -16.97
CA LYS A 37 -4.22 -3.89 -16.41
C LYS A 37 -4.44 -2.43 -16.84
N SER A 38 -5.27 -2.16 -17.86
CA SER A 38 -5.72 -0.80 -18.25
C SER A 38 -7.03 -0.38 -17.55
N SER A 39 -7.67 -1.28 -16.80
CA SER A 39 -9.00 -1.03 -16.19
C SER A 39 -8.98 -0.01 -15.07
N TRP A 40 -7.92 0.01 -14.25
CA TRP A 40 -7.87 0.87 -13.08
C TRP A 40 -7.55 2.33 -13.44
N VAL A 41 -6.73 2.56 -14.47
CA VAL A 41 -6.40 3.92 -14.93
C VAL A 41 -7.64 4.60 -15.48
N SER A 42 -8.37 3.90 -16.34
CA SER A 42 -9.64 4.37 -16.88
C SER A 42 -10.65 4.65 -15.76
N LEU A 43 -10.79 3.73 -14.79
CA LEU A 43 -11.66 3.97 -13.64
C LEU A 43 -11.19 5.15 -12.77
N GLY A 44 -9.89 5.28 -12.54
CA GLY A 44 -9.28 6.36 -11.76
C GLY A 44 -9.52 7.73 -12.40
N GLU A 45 -9.38 7.83 -13.71
CA GLU A 45 -9.69 9.03 -14.51
C GLU A 45 -11.17 9.42 -14.35
N GLN A 46 -12.09 8.47 -14.60
CA GLN A 46 -13.53 8.73 -14.50
C GLN A 46 -13.93 9.13 -13.09
N LEU A 47 -13.45 8.41 -12.07
CA LEU A 47 -13.70 8.76 -10.66
C LEU A 47 -13.13 10.13 -10.30
N GLN A 48 -11.96 10.49 -10.84
CA GLN A 48 -11.39 11.81 -10.61
C GLN A 48 -12.21 12.91 -11.29
N SER A 49 -12.71 12.67 -12.51
CA SER A 49 -13.61 13.60 -13.22
C SER A 49 -14.93 13.81 -12.46
N VAL A 50 -15.58 12.71 -12.04
CA VAL A 50 -16.80 12.73 -11.22
C VAL A 50 -16.57 13.53 -9.93
N ARG A 51 -15.45 13.29 -9.24
CA ARG A 51 -15.10 14.02 -8.01
C ARG A 51 -14.83 15.51 -8.27
N LYS A 52 -14.04 15.84 -9.30
CA LYS A 52 -13.68 17.24 -9.66
C LYS A 52 -14.93 18.06 -10.03
N ARG A 53 -15.88 17.46 -10.74
CA ARG A 53 -17.10 18.11 -11.24
C ARG A 53 -18.32 17.96 -10.32
N GLN A 54 -18.19 17.22 -9.21
CA GLN A 54 -19.27 16.92 -8.27
C GLN A 54 -20.51 16.24 -8.90
N LEU A 55 -20.33 15.47 -9.99
CA LEU A 55 -21.43 14.85 -10.72
C LEU A 55 -22.28 13.89 -9.86
N TYR A 56 -21.66 13.29 -8.83
CA TYR A 56 -22.37 12.43 -7.88
C TYR A 56 -23.54 13.15 -7.20
N SER A 57 -23.43 14.48 -6.95
CA SER A 57 -24.50 15.26 -6.35
C SER A 57 -25.65 15.47 -7.33
N GLU A 58 -25.36 15.64 -8.62
CA GLU A 58 -26.38 15.77 -9.68
C GLU A 58 -27.16 14.47 -9.86
N TRP A 59 -26.52 13.32 -9.58
CA TRP A 59 -27.13 11.99 -9.62
C TRP A 59 -27.87 11.61 -8.32
N GLY A 60 -27.90 12.50 -7.32
CA GLY A 60 -28.65 12.31 -6.09
C GLY A 60 -27.90 11.59 -4.97
N TYR A 61 -26.56 11.51 -5.03
CA TYR A 61 -25.75 10.99 -3.92
C TYR A 61 -25.28 12.11 -2.99
N ASP A 62 -25.39 11.88 -1.68
CA ASP A 62 -24.98 12.84 -0.64
C ASP A 62 -23.47 13.11 -0.63
N SER A 63 -22.67 12.14 -1.08
CA SER A 63 -21.22 12.26 -1.11
C SER A 63 -20.59 11.41 -2.23
N PHE A 64 -19.37 11.76 -2.63
CA PHE A 64 -18.57 10.94 -3.54
C PHE A 64 -18.34 9.52 -3.00
N ASP A 65 -18.25 9.38 -1.67
CA ASP A 65 -18.08 8.06 -1.04
C ASP A 65 -19.35 7.22 -1.16
N ASP A 66 -20.53 7.82 -0.98
CA ASP A 66 -21.80 7.13 -1.15
C ASP A 66 -21.99 6.69 -2.59
N TYR A 67 -21.66 7.52 -3.58
CA TYR A 67 -21.63 7.12 -4.99
C TYR A 67 -20.68 5.92 -5.22
N CYS A 68 -19.46 5.97 -4.70
CA CYS A 68 -18.49 4.89 -4.85
C CYS A 68 -18.98 3.58 -4.22
N ARG A 69 -19.65 3.65 -3.07
CA ARG A 69 -20.12 2.50 -2.30
C ARG A 69 -21.42 1.90 -2.86
N LEU A 70 -22.38 2.75 -3.20
CA LEU A 70 -23.74 2.36 -3.59
C LEU A 70 -23.85 2.00 -5.06
N GLU A 71 -23.12 2.68 -5.96
CA GLU A 71 -23.22 2.45 -7.41
C GLU A 71 -22.00 1.74 -7.99
N ILE A 72 -20.80 2.24 -7.69
CA ILE A 72 -19.55 1.65 -8.21
C ILE A 72 -19.14 0.40 -7.43
N HIS A 73 -19.76 0.17 -6.27
CA HIS A 73 -19.51 -0.97 -5.38
C HIS A 73 -18.04 -1.14 -4.95
N ILE A 74 -17.33 -0.04 -4.75
CA ILE A 74 -15.97 -0.02 -4.22
C ILE A 74 -15.92 0.66 -2.85
N LYS A 75 -15.04 0.18 -1.98
CA LYS A 75 -14.81 0.78 -0.66
C LYS A 75 -14.19 2.16 -0.80
N ARG A 76 -14.54 3.09 0.10
CA ARG A 76 -13.93 4.42 0.23
C ARG A 76 -12.42 4.45 0.02
N LEU A 77 -11.72 3.56 0.74
CA LEU A 77 -10.25 3.51 0.72
C LEU A 77 -9.71 3.12 -0.66
N THR A 78 -10.41 2.23 -1.37
CA THR A 78 -10.05 1.83 -2.73
C THR A 78 -10.24 2.99 -3.71
N ALA A 79 -11.38 3.69 -3.63
CA ALA A 79 -11.65 4.88 -4.46
C ALA A 79 -10.60 5.98 -4.25
N LEU A 80 -10.21 6.21 -2.98
CA LEU A 80 -9.17 7.16 -2.63
C LEU A 80 -7.81 6.77 -3.24
N LYS A 81 -7.40 5.50 -3.09
CA LYS A 81 -6.14 5.02 -3.66
C LYS A 81 -6.10 5.10 -5.18
N LEU A 82 -7.19 4.72 -5.85
CA LEU A 82 -7.32 4.79 -7.31
C LEU A 82 -7.18 6.24 -7.81
N THR A 83 -7.95 7.16 -7.23
CA THR A 83 -7.92 8.58 -7.65
C THR A 83 -6.59 9.25 -7.33
N ASN A 84 -5.94 8.89 -6.22
CA ASN A 84 -4.62 9.40 -5.87
C ASN A 84 -3.52 8.84 -6.79
N ALA A 85 -3.55 7.55 -7.09
CA ALA A 85 -2.59 6.90 -7.99
C ALA A 85 -2.70 7.48 -9.41
N TYR A 86 -3.92 7.64 -9.93
CA TYR A 86 -4.12 8.24 -11.25
C TYR A 86 -3.63 9.70 -11.29
N ARG A 87 -3.99 10.52 -10.29
CA ARG A 87 -3.51 11.91 -10.18
C ARG A 87 -1.98 12.01 -10.09
N PHE A 88 -1.34 11.03 -9.43
CA PHE A 88 0.12 10.98 -9.36
C PHE A 88 0.71 10.73 -10.75
N LEU A 89 0.19 9.74 -11.49
CA LEU A 89 0.61 9.49 -12.87
C LEU A 89 0.40 10.73 -13.75
N GLU A 90 -0.77 11.36 -13.69
CA GLU A 90 -1.10 12.58 -14.45
C GLU A 90 -0.07 13.69 -14.27
N LYS A 91 0.47 13.83 -13.05
CA LYS A 91 1.39 14.92 -12.70
C LYS A 91 2.86 14.58 -12.87
N ARG A 92 3.26 13.36 -12.52
CA ARG A 92 4.67 12.96 -12.39
C ARG A 92 5.15 12.08 -13.53
N GLU A 93 4.25 11.27 -14.09
CA GLU A 93 4.55 10.28 -15.11
C GLU A 93 3.50 10.33 -16.24
N PRO A 94 3.22 11.51 -16.85
CA PRO A 94 2.14 11.64 -17.83
C PRO A 94 2.38 10.79 -19.09
N GLU A 95 3.63 10.44 -19.37
CA GLU A 95 4.00 9.53 -20.46
C GLU A 95 3.44 8.11 -20.26
N LEU A 96 3.13 7.70 -19.03
CA LEU A 96 2.47 6.41 -18.75
C LEU A 96 0.97 6.42 -19.04
N LEU A 97 0.37 7.59 -19.31
CA LEU A 97 -1.06 7.75 -19.56
C LEU A 97 -1.42 8.01 -21.04
N LYS A 98 -0.45 8.38 -21.89
CA LYS A 98 -0.69 8.73 -23.30
C LYS A 98 -0.87 7.47 -24.17
N GLU A 99 -2.12 6.99 -24.28
CA GLU A 99 -2.61 5.87 -25.12
C GLU A 99 -1.81 4.55 -24.97
N PRO A 100 -2.33 3.38 -25.39
CA PRO A 100 -1.57 2.14 -25.31
C PRO A 100 -0.52 2.17 -26.42
N THR A 101 0.52 2.98 -26.23
CA THR A 101 1.75 2.87 -27.00
C THR A 101 2.19 1.41 -26.84
N ASP A 102 2.57 0.74 -27.94
CA ASP A 102 2.84 -0.71 -28.12
C ASP A 102 3.82 -1.41 -27.11
N SER A 103 4.05 -0.88 -25.91
CA SER A 103 5.28 -1.06 -25.14
C SER A 103 5.19 -1.04 -23.60
N GLY A 104 4.04 -1.20 -22.93
CA GLY A 104 4.08 -1.42 -21.47
C GLY A 104 2.74 -1.61 -20.76
N THR A 105 2.71 -2.52 -19.79
CA THR A 105 1.59 -2.64 -18.85
C THR A 105 1.75 -1.65 -17.71
N ILE A 106 0.67 -0.94 -17.38
CA ILE A 106 0.65 0.00 -16.27
C ILE A 106 0.80 -0.76 -14.93
N PRO A 107 1.65 -0.31 -13.99
CA PRO A 107 1.79 -0.94 -12.68
C PRO A 107 0.49 -0.94 -11.87
N ASP A 108 0.40 -1.84 -10.88
CA ASP A 108 -0.75 -1.89 -9.97
C ASP A 108 -0.92 -0.55 -9.23
N TYR A 109 -2.15 -0.02 -9.18
CA TYR A 109 -2.44 1.27 -8.53
C TYR A 109 -1.96 1.34 -7.07
N ARG A 110 -1.86 0.20 -6.36
CA ARG A 110 -1.36 0.15 -4.98
C ARG A 110 0.14 0.36 -4.93
N ALA A 111 0.88 -0.15 -5.92
CA ALA A 111 2.31 0.10 -6.04
C ALA A 111 2.59 1.57 -6.41
N ILE A 112 1.76 2.16 -7.29
CA ILE A 112 1.80 3.59 -7.60
C ILE A 112 1.47 4.45 -6.38
N ASP A 113 0.47 4.08 -5.59
CA ASP A 113 0.13 4.82 -4.35
C ASP A 113 1.26 4.73 -3.31
N LEU A 114 1.97 3.61 -3.20
CA LEU A 114 3.17 3.51 -2.36
C LEU A 114 4.30 4.42 -2.85
N LEU A 115 4.53 4.49 -4.16
CA LEU A 115 5.51 5.41 -4.74
C LEU A 115 5.13 6.87 -4.45
N ARG A 116 3.84 7.22 -4.59
CA ARG A 116 3.33 8.55 -4.22
C ARG A 116 3.58 8.86 -2.75
N GLN A 117 3.28 7.92 -1.85
CA GLN A 117 3.52 8.08 -0.40
C GLN A 117 5.01 8.28 -0.11
N ALA A 118 5.90 7.52 -0.75
CA ALA A 118 7.34 7.68 -0.59
C ALA A 118 7.82 9.08 -0.98
N GLY A 119 7.20 9.71 -1.98
CA GLY A 119 7.53 11.09 -2.36
C GLY A 119 6.98 12.16 -1.42
N GLU A 120 6.08 11.81 -0.50
CA GLU A 120 5.50 12.70 0.52
C GLU A 120 6.11 12.47 1.91
N GLU A 121 6.68 11.28 2.17
CA GLU A 121 7.32 10.94 3.43
C GLU A 121 8.71 11.59 3.57
N ALA A 122 8.90 12.35 4.65
CA ALA A 122 10.17 13.01 4.96
C ALA A 122 11.36 12.05 5.19
N GLY A 123 11.09 10.75 5.35
CA GLY A 123 12.10 9.72 5.58
C GLY A 123 12.69 9.08 4.33
N PHE A 124 12.12 9.35 3.14
CA PHE A 124 12.63 8.80 1.89
C PHE A 124 13.66 9.75 1.28
N GLY A 125 14.93 9.32 1.27
CA GLY A 125 15.97 10.00 0.53
C GLY A 125 15.75 9.92 -0.98
N GLU A 126 16.39 10.81 -1.75
CA GLU A 126 16.25 10.84 -3.21
C GLU A 126 16.66 9.53 -3.88
N ASP A 127 17.71 8.87 -3.37
CA ASP A 127 18.20 7.61 -3.91
C ASP A 127 17.25 6.45 -3.63
N ASP A 128 16.67 6.38 -2.42
CA ASP A 128 15.67 5.37 -2.06
C ASP A 128 14.39 5.53 -2.88
N TYR A 129 13.95 6.78 -3.05
CA TYR A 129 12.81 7.11 -3.89
C TYR A 129 13.07 6.70 -5.35
N ARG A 130 14.27 6.98 -5.89
CA ARG A 130 14.65 6.61 -7.26
C ARG A 130 14.64 5.10 -7.45
N GLN A 131 15.20 4.34 -6.50
CA GLN A 131 15.19 2.87 -6.55
C GLN A 131 13.77 2.32 -6.47
N LEU A 132 12.90 2.90 -5.63
CA LEU A 132 11.50 2.49 -5.54
C LEU A 132 10.74 2.81 -6.83
N ARG A 133 10.98 3.98 -7.42
CA ARG A 133 10.41 4.37 -8.72
C ARG A 133 10.81 3.38 -9.82
N GLU A 134 12.10 3.06 -9.92
CA GLU A 134 12.60 2.08 -10.90
C GLU A 134 11.91 0.72 -10.70
N ALA A 135 11.82 0.24 -9.46
CA ALA A 135 11.14 -1.01 -9.12
C ALA A 135 9.66 -1.01 -9.53
N VAL A 136 8.95 0.10 -9.34
CA VAL A 136 7.51 0.20 -9.63
C VAL A 136 7.25 0.43 -11.13
N ILE A 137 7.93 1.40 -11.74
CA ILE A 137 7.61 1.92 -13.07
C ILE A 137 8.34 1.15 -14.17
N GLU A 138 9.64 0.91 -14.00
CA GLU A 138 10.48 0.34 -15.06
C GLU A 138 10.53 -1.19 -14.97
N GLN A 139 10.64 -1.71 -13.75
CA GLN A 139 10.76 -3.16 -13.51
C GLN A 139 9.40 -3.85 -13.30
N GLY A 140 8.32 -3.10 -13.08
CA GLY A 140 6.98 -3.63 -12.85
C GLY A 140 6.92 -4.66 -11.71
N ARG A 141 7.66 -4.42 -10.62
CA ARG A 141 7.77 -5.38 -9.51
C ARG A 141 6.42 -5.62 -8.85
N SER A 142 6.25 -6.84 -8.32
CA SER A 142 5.04 -7.21 -7.60
C SER A 142 4.80 -6.33 -6.36
N LEU A 143 3.53 -6.09 -6.02
CA LEU A 143 3.15 -5.30 -4.84
C LEU A 143 3.84 -5.78 -3.53
N PRO A 144 3.93 -7.09 -3.22
CA PRO A 144 4.65 -7.53 -2.02
C PRO A 144 6.14 -7.13 -2.01
N THR A 145 6.80 -7.12 -3.17
CA THR A 145 8.19 -6.70 -3.30
C THR A 145 8.33 -5.21 -3.04
N VAL A 146 7.50 -4.40 -3.71
CA VAL A 146 7.47 -2.93 -3.54
C VAL A 146 7.15 -2.56 -2.10
N GLN A 147 6.16 -3.22 -1.49
CA GLN A 147 5.78 -2.99 -0.09
C GLN A 147 6.92 -3.32 0.88
N ARG A 148 7.69 -4.39 0.62
CA ARG A 148 8.85 -4.76 1.45
C ARG A 148 9.93 -3.67 1.38
N GLN A 149 10.28 -3.23 0.17
CA GLN A 149 11.26 -2.17 -0.03
C GLN A 149 10.81 -0.86 0.63
N PHE A 150 9.55 -0.47 0.43
CA PHE A 150 8.96 0.69 1.06
C PHE A 150 9.07 0.63 2.60
N ASN A 151 8.62 -0.48 3.19
CA ASN A 151 8.66 -0.67 4.64
C ASN A 151 10.09 -0.71 5.20
N GLN A 152 11.06 -1.20 4.43
CA GLN A 152 12.46 -1.24 4.84
C GLN A 152 13.03 0.18 4.97
N VAL A 153 12.80 1.02 3.97
CA VAL A 153 13.24 2.42 3.99
C VAL A 153 12.50 3.21 5.07
N ALA A 154 11.17 3.07 5.14
CA ALA A 154 10.36 3.73 6.17
C ALA A 154 10.84 3.37 7.58
N ARG A 155 11.15 2.09 7.85
CA ARG A 155 11.71 1.65 9.14
C ARG A 155 13.10 2.20 9.42
N ALA A 156 13.94 2.33 8.40
CA ALA A 156 15.29 2.88 8.56
C ALA A 156 15.25 4.39 8.88
N ALA A 157 14.23 5.09 8.39
CA ALA A 157 14.02 6.51 8.62
C ALA A 157 13.24 6.83 9.91
N GLU A 158 12.71 5.82 10.60
CA GLU A 158 11.96 6.03 11.85
C GLU A 158 12.88 6.55 12.97
N PRO A 159 12.42 7.55 13.75
CA PRO A 159 13.20 8.04 14.87
C PRO A 159 13.34 6.94 15.94
N ALA A 160 14.46 6.95 16.66
CA ALA A 160 14.77 5.97 17.69
C ALA A 160 13.64 5.85 18.74
N ALA A 161 13.01 6.96 19.11
CA ALA A 161 11.87 6.99 20.02
C ALA A 161 10.66 6.17 19.51
N ALA A 162 10.30 6.30 18.23
CA ALA A 162 9.21 5.54 17.62
C ALA A 162 9.54 4.04 17.53
N THR A 163 10.81 3.70 17.24
CA THR A 163 11.30 2.31 17.22
C THR A 163 11.21 1.68 18.62
N THR A 164 11.65 2.40 19.66
CA THR A 164 11.56 1.95 21.05
C THR A 164 10.11 1.76 21.47
N ARG A 165 9.24 2.73 21.19
CA ARG A 165 7.81 2.66 21.50
C ARG A 165 7.15 1.43 20.86
N ARG A 166 7.45 1.14 19.60
CA ARG A 166 6.93 -0.07 18.92
C ARG A 166 7.44 -1.36 19.56
N SER A 167 8.72 -1.39 19.93
CA SER A 167 9.34 -2.55 20.58
C SER A 167 8.68 -2.84 21.94
N LEU A 168 8.41 -1.80 22.73
CA LEU A 168 7.67 -1.87 23.99
C LEU A 168 6.23 -2.38 23.78
N GLN A 169 5.50 -1.86 22.80
CA GLN A 169 4.15 -2.34 22.47
C GLN A 169 4.15 -3.83 22.05
N SER A 170 5.14 -4.25 21.25
CA SER A 170 5.29 -5.64 20.84
C SER A 170 5.60 -6.56 22.02
N ALA A 171 6.50 -6.14 22.92
CA ALA A 171 6.83 -6.87 24.14
C ALA A 171 5.59 -7.04 25.05
N LEU A 172 4.82 -5.97 25.28
CA LEU A 172 3.58 -6.03 26.05
C LEU A 172 2.56 -6.99 25.44
N ALA A 173 2.38 -6.97 24.11
CA ALA A 173 1.50 -7.89 23.41
C ALA A 173 1.97 -9.35 23.50
N ALA A 174 3.28 -9.60 23.57
CA ALA A 174 3.85 -10.93 23.76
C ALA A 174 3.63 -11.44 25.21
N ILE A 175 3.82 -10.57 26.20
CA ILE A 175 3.56 -10.88 27.62
C ILE A 175 2.10 -11.27 27.82
N ARG A 176 1.16 -10.47 27.31
CA ARG A 176 -0.29 -10.77 27.41
C ARG A 176 -0.66 -12.10 26.74
N ARG A 177 -0.04 -12.41 25.59
CA ARG A 177 -0.21 -13.71 24.91
C ARG A 177 0.32 -14.87 25.75
N LEU A 178 1.49 -14.72 26.37
CA LEU A 178 2.07 -15.73 27.26
C LEU A 178 1.20 -15.94 28.51
N GLN A 179 0.75 -14.85 29.15
CA GLN A 179 -0.15 -14.93 30.31
C GLN A 179 -1.42 -15.71 29.99
N ASN A 180 -2.05 -15.45 28.83
CA ASN A 180 -3.23 -16.20 28.39
C ASN A 180 -2.90 -17.67 28.11
N ALA A 181 -1.78 -17.97 27.47
CA ALA A 181 -1.36 -19.35 27.24
C ALA A 181 -1.06 -20.11 28.53
N LEU A 182 -0.54 -19.44 29.57
CA LEU A 182 -0.27 -20.05 30.87
C LEU A 182 -1.54 -20.32 31.69
N GLN A 183 -2.68 -19.70 31.39
CA GLN A 183 -3.95 -20.01 32.08
C GLN A 183 -4.36 -21.49 31.92
N THR A 184 -3.95 -22.14 30.83
CA THR A 184 -4.21 -23.56 30.59
C THR A 184 -3.15 -24.49 31.22
N LEU A 185 -2.11 -23.93 31.83
CA LEU A 185 -0.98 -24.64 32.46
C LEU A 185 -0.74 -24.14 33.90
N PRO A 186 -1.64 -24.45 34.86
CA PRO A 186 -1.64 -23.83 36.20
C PRO A 186 -0.34 -24.01 36.98
N GLN A 187 0.27 -25.20 36.88
CA GLN A 187 1.55 -25.51 37.55
C GLN A 187 2.71 -24.63 37.08
N HIS A 188 2.69 -24.14 35.84
CA HIS A 188 3.71 -23.24 35.30
C HIS A 188 3.32 -21.77 35.43
N ALA A 189 2.03 -21.47 35.60
CA ALA A 189 1.51 -20.12 35.77
C ALA A 189 1.92 -19.50 37.11
N GLU A 190 1.94 -20.29 38.19
CA GLU A 190 2.23 -19.78 39.55
C GLU A 190 3.61 -19.12 39.65
N SER A 191 4.64 -19.71 39.03
CA SER A 191 6.01 -19.19 39.07
C SER A 191 6.22 -17.94 38.20
N CYS A 192 5.43 -17.80 37.13
CA CYS A 192 5.62 -16.76 36.12
C CYS A 192 4.60 -15.61 36.20
N ARG A 193 3.49 -15.77 36.96
CA ARG A 193 2.39 -14.81 37.00
C ARG A 193 2.85 -13.43 37.48
N ASP A 194 3.48 -13.36 38.64
CA ASP A 194 3.88 -12.07 39.23
C ASP A 194 5.02 -11.40 38.45
N PRO A 195 6.09 -12.10 38.04
CA PRO A 195 7.13 -11.51 37.18
C PRO A 195 6.59 -10.95 35.87
N LEU A 196 5.64 -11.65 35.22
CA LEU A 196 5.04 -11.19 33.96
C LEU A 196 4.12 -9.99 34.18
N ASN A 197 3.35 -9.96 35.27
CA ASN A 197 2.51 -8.81 35.63
C ASN A 197 3.35 -7.56 35.90
N GLU A 198 4.44 -7.71 36.65
CA GLU A 198 5.32 -6.58 36.96
C GLU A 198 6.02 -6.05 35.71
N LEU A 199 6.54 -6.93 34.85
CA LEU A 199 7.14 -6.51 33.59
C LEU A 199 6.13 -5.81 32.65
N ALA A 200 4.89 -6.32 32.57
CA ALA A 200 3.83 -5.67 31.81
C ALA A 200 3.54 -4.25 32.33
N ARG A 201 3.45 -4.09 33.66
CA ARG A 201 3.20 -2.80 34.31
C ARG A 201 4.34 -1.80 34.06
N GLN A 202 5.59 -2.25 34.11
CA GLN A 202 6.76 -1.40 33.82
C GLN A 202 6.73 -0.88 32.37
N ILE A 203 6.47 -1.77 31.40
CA ILE A 203 6.35 -1.40 29.99
C ILE A 203 5.17 -0.44 29.75
N GLU A 204 4.03 -0.66 30.41
CA GLU A 204 2.88 0.25 30.33
C GLU A 204 3.20 1.65 30.88
N LEU A 205 3.98 1.73 31.96
CA LEU A 205 4.39 3.00 32.56
C LEU A 205 5.37 3.76 31.65
N GLU A 206 6.34 3.07 31.05
CA GLU A 206 7.26 3.66 30.06
C GLU A 206 6.53 4.14 28.79
N LEU A 207 5.52 3.39 28.34
CA LEU A 207 4.68 3.79 27.20
C LEU A 207 3.79 5.01 27.49
N ALA A 208 3.37 5.18 28.75
CA ALA A 208 2.60 6.32 29.21
C ALA A 208 3.49 7.56 29.36
N SER A 209 4.66 7.45 29.99
CA SER A 209 5.58 8.57 30.16
C SER A 209 6.10 9.12 28.83
N GLY A 210 6.43 8.24 27.88
CA GLY A 210 6.85 8.66 26.54
C GLY A 210 5.75 9.37 25.73
N ALA A 211 4.46 9.19 26.08
CA ALA A 211 3.35 9.86 25.40
C ALA A 211 3.12 11.30 25.92
N ASP A 212 3.52 11.60 27.15
CA ASP A 212 3.42 12.94 27.73
C ASP A 212 4.58 13.84 27.25
N GLU A 213 5.79 13.28 27.11
CA GLU A 213 6.94 14.01 26.54
C GLU A 213 6.76 14.39 25.06
N GLU A 214 6.09 13.55 24.25
CA GLU A 214 5.78 13.86 22.85
C GLU A 214 4.74 14.98 22.72
N LYS A 215 3.78 15.08 23.66
CA LYS A 215 2.77 16.15 23.71
C LYS A 215 3.36 17.49 24.12
N GLU A 216 4.28 17.52 25.08
CA GLU A 216 4.98 18.74 25.48
C GLU A 216 5.85 19.28 24.33
N LYS A 217 6.54 18.42 23.59
CA LYS A 217 7.36 18.85 22.43
C LYS A 217 6.53 19.36 21.25
N THR A 218 5.34 18.82 21.02
CA THR A 218 4.46 19.29 19.94
C THR A 218 3.67 20.55 20.30
N GLY A 219 3.40 20.79 21.59
CA GLY A 219 2.74 22.01 22.08
C GLY A 219 3.63 23.26 22.17
N GLN A 220 4.94 23.15 21.92
CA GLN A 220 5.90 24.26 22.01
C GLN A 220 6.26 24.89 20.65
N THR A 221 5.56 24.53 19.56
CA THR A 221 5.88 24.95 18.18
C THR A 221 4.79 25.80 17.51
N ASP A 222 3.93 26.45 18.28
CA ASP A 222 3.02 27.51 17.81
C ASP A 222 3.49 28.90 18.28
#